data_AF-A0A813AUK7-F1
#
_entry.id   AF-A0A813AUK7-F1
#
_cell.length_a   1.000
_cell.length_b   1.000
_cell.length_c   1.000
_cell.angle_alpha   90.00
_cell.angle_beta   90.00
_cell.angle_gamma   90.00
#
_symmetry.space_group_name_H-M   'P 1'
#
loop_
_entity.id
_entity.type
_entity.pdbx_description
1 polymer ?
#
loop_
_entity_poly.entity_id
_entity_poly.type
_entity_poly.pdbx_seq_one_letter_code
_entity_poly.pdbx_strand_id
1 'polypeptide(L)'
;MADTGRTLGEEFDVMLSGGSGKWRLGAFTFKEHNGLRIAAIHSTGALCDWNKAHPEKQVKAGDLLVEIDSQKPEGGMRGNGKELYEELLRVPRPCRLVIGAGPLHVG
;
A
#
# COMPACT_ATOMS: atom_id res chain seq x y z
N MET A 1 14.53 14.37 4.63
CA MET A 1 15.40 13.22 4.90
C MET A 1 14.62 11.99 4.47
N ALA A 2 15.17 11.15 3.61
CA ALA A 2 14.45 9.96 3.15
C ALA A 2 14.34 8.96 4.30
N ASP A 3 13.20 8.29 4.37
CA ASP A 3 12.84 7.23 5.31
C ASP A 3 13.80 6.04 5.17
N THR A 4 14.97 6.11 5.80
CA THR A 4 16.01 5.07 5.83
C THR A 4 16.17 4.64 7.28
N GLY A 5 15.84 3.39 7.60
CA GLY A 5 15.92 2.88 8.97
C GLY A 5 14.93 1.78 9.33
N ARG A 6 14.10 1.29 8.40
CA ARG A 6 13.26 0.11 8.67
C ARG A 6 14.02 -1.19 8.45
N THR A 7 13.60 -2.21 9.17
CA THR A 7 14.00 -3.59 8.88
C THR A 7 13.19 -4.16 7.72
N LEU A 8 13.77 -5.10 6.97
CA LEU A 8 13.08 -5.74 5.85
C LEU A 8 11.83 -6.47 6.37
N GLY A 9 10.68 -6.18 5.77
CA GLY A 9 9.39 -6.75 6.17
C GLY A 9 8.73 -6.07 7.37
N GLU A 10 9.34 -5.02 7.94
CA GLU A 10 8.70 -4.23 8.99
C GLU A 10 7.38 -3.64 8.47
N GLU A 11 6.30 -3.89 9.20
CA GLU A 11 4.96 -3.49 8.81
C GLU A 11 4.62 -2.08 9.31
N PHE A 12 4.04 -1.26 8.44
CA PHE A 12 3.54 0.06 8.79
C PHE A 12 2.23 0.38 8.07
N ASP A 13 1.46 1.29 8.68
CA ASP A 13 0.13 1.65 8.21
C ASP A 13 0.15 2.81 7.22
N VAL A 14 -0.69 2.70 6.20
CA VAL A 14 -0.95 3.72 5.18
C VAL A 14 -2.45 3.96 5.09
N MET A 15 -2.88 5.21 5.32
CA MET A 15 -4.30 5.58 5.29
C MET A 15 -4.65 6.23 3.96
N LEU A 16 -5.44 5.55 3.14
CA LEU A 16 -5.97 6.12 1.90
C LEU A 16 -7.28 6.86 2.22
N SER A 17 -7.33 8.14 1.89
CA SER A 17 -8.46 9.05 2.23
C SER A 17 -9.65 8.95 1.28
N GLY A 18 -9.50 8.25 0.15
CA GLY A 18 -10.59 8.05 -0.78
C GLY A 18 -11.16 9.27 -1.50
N GLY A 19 -10.47 10.40 -1.42
CA GLY A 19 -10.87 11.63 -2.09
C GLY A 19 -10.44 11.66 -3.55
N SER A 20 -11.37 12.06 -4.43
CA SER A 20 -11.22 12.32 -5.87
C SER A 20 -11.24 11.08 -6.76
N GLY A 21 -11.79 11.18 -7.98
CA GLY A 21 -11.89 10.12 -9.00
C GLY A 21 -10.56 9.48 -9.48
N LYS A 22 -9.50 9.60 -8.67
CA LYS A 22 -8.16 9.03 -8.78
C LYS A 22 -7.94 7.86 -7.82
N TRP A 23 -8.99 7.11 -7.49
CA TRP A 23 -8.98 5.89 -6.66
C TRP A 23 -8.05 4.75 -7.08
N ARG A 24 -7.25 4.96 -8.12
CA ARG A 24 -6.12 4.10 -8.41
C ARG A 24 -5.13 4.27 -7.26
N LEU A 25 -4.65 3.15 -6.72
CA LEU A 25 -3.48 3.07 -5.83
C LEU A 25 -2.36 4.02 -6.31
N GLY A 26 -2.30 4.27 -7.63
CA GLY A 26 -1.33 5.15 -8.25
C GLY A 26 -0.01 4.42 -8.36
N ALA A 27 -0.07 3.11 -8.58
CA ALA A 27 1.09 2.25 -8.61
C ALA A 27 0.85 1.07 -9.55
N PHE A 28 1.93 0.61 -10.17
CA PHE A 28 2.00 -0.67 -10.82
C PHE A 28 2.31 -1.74 -9.78
N THR A 29 1.62 -2.89 -9.84
CA THR A 29 1.73 -3.93 -8.84
C THR A 29 1.83 -5.34 -9.42
N PHE A 30 2.50 -6.22 -8.68
CA PHE A 30 2.54 -7.66 -8.96
C PHE A 30 1.83 -8.43 -7.85
N LYS A 31 0.95 -9.35 -8.25
CA LYS A 31 0.26 -10.25 -7.32
C LYS A 31 1.24 -11.33 -6.88
N GLU A 32 1.46 -11.43 -5.58
CA GLU A 32 2.28 -12.48 -4.97
C GLU A 32 1.42 -13.36 -4.05
N HIS A 33 1.98 -14.48 -3.60
CA HIS A 33 1.28 -15.43 -2.74
C HIS A 33 0.92 -14.82 -1.37
N ASN A 34 1.73 -13.90 -0.87
CA ASN A 34 1.63 -13.29 0.46
C ASN A 34 1.36 -11.78 0.43
N GLY A 35 1.14 -11.18 -0.74
CA GLY A 35 0.78 -9.77 -0.83
C GLY A 35 0.69 -9.24 -2.24
N LEU A 36 0.50 -7.93 -2.34
CA LEU A 36 0.55 -7.19 -3.59
C LEU A 36 1.80 -6.30 -3.60
N ARG A 37 2.80 -6.67 -4.40
CA ARG A 37 4.09 -5.98 -4.49
C ARG A 37 3.94 -4.65 -5.21
N ILE A 38 4.46 -3.58 -4.63
CA ILE A 38 4.57 -2.28 -5.29
C ILE A 38 5.79 -2.31 -6.22
N ALA A 39 5.57 -2.28 -7.52
CA ALA A 39 6.65 -2.29 -8.50
C ALA A 39 7.10 -0.87 -8.88
N ALA A 40 6.15 0.06 -8.99
CA ALA A 40 6.43 1.47 -9.26
C ALA A 40 5.27 2.33 -8.75
N ILE A 41 5.55 3.55 -8.33
CA ILE A 41 4.54 4.54 -7.92
C ILE A 41 4.48 5.62 -8.99
N HIS A 42 3.28 5.88 -9.50
CA HIS A 42 3.01 6.91 -10.48
C HIS A 42 3.12 8.31 -9.84
N SER A 43 3.29 9.34 -10.68
CA SER A 43 3.31 10.75 -10.25
C SER A 43 1.95 11.28 -9.75
N THR A 44 0.91 10.45 -9.80
CA THR A 44 -0.46 10.75 -9.36
C THR A 44 -1.12 9.53 -8.74
N GLY A 45 -2.07 9.74 -7.83
CA GLY A 45 -2.86 8.68 -7.19
C GLY A 45 -2.56 8.57 -5.71
N ALA A 46 -3.27 7.67 -5.04
CA ALA A 46 -3.36 7.67 -3.58
C ALA A 46 -2.00 7.49 -2.87
N LEU A 47 -1.13 6.61 -3.36
CA LEU A 47 0.21 6.43 -2.80
C LEU A 47 1.14 7.63 -3.05
N CYS A 48 0.98 8.32 -4.18
CA CYS A 48 1.74 9.54 -4.44
C CYS A 48 1.34 10.65 -3.47
N ASP A 49 0.04 10.81 -3.25
CA ASP A 49 -0.50 11.82 -2.32
C ASP A 49 -0.11 11.50 -0.87
N TRP A 50 -0.17 10.21 -0.48
CA TRP A 50 0.35 9.74 0.81
C TRP A 50 1.83 10.09 0.98
N ASN A 51 2.69 9.72 0.03
CA ASN A 51 4.15 9.95 0.13
C ASN A 51 4.52 11.43 0.21
N LYS A 52 3.72 12.33 -0.36
CA LYS A 52 3.91 13.79 -0.25
C LYS A 52 3.51 14.30 1.14
N ALA A 53 2.43 13.77 1.70
CA ALA A 53 1.95 14.15 3.03
C ALA A 53 2.77 13.52 4.17
N HIS A 54 3.39 12.36 3.92
CA HIS A 54 4.11 11.54 4.90
C HIS A 54 5.54 11.22 4.42
N PRO A 55 6.44 12.21 4.30
CA PRO A 55 7.82 12.00 3.87
C PRO A 55 8.63 11.07 4.80
N GLU A 56 8.17 10.84 6.03
CA GLU A 56 8.75 9.96 7.04
C GLU A 56 8.20 8.52 7.01
N LYS A 57 7.13 8.26 6.24
CA LYS A 57 6.48 6.95 6.11
C LYS A 57 6.17 6.64 4.65
N GLN A 58 7.18 6.78 3.81
CA GLN A 58 6.98 6.64 2.37
C GLN A 58 6.70 5.18 2.02
N VAL A 59 5.79 4.96 1.09
CA VAL A 59 5.72 3.71 0.34
C VAL A 59 6.72 3.82 -0.81
N LYS A 60 7.50 2.77 -1.04
CA LYS A 60 8.53 2.70 -2.08
C LYS A 60 8.32 1.49 -2.97
N ALA A 61 8.99 1.49 -4.12
CA ALA A 61 9.09 0.29 -4.94
C ALA A 61 9.78 -0.83 -4.14
N GLY A 62 9.27 -2.04 -4.24
CA GLY A 62 9.70 -3.20 -3.45
C GLY A 62 8.88 -3.43 -2.18
N ASP A 63 8.06 -2.47 -1.73
CA ASP A 63 7.17 -2.68 -0.59
C ASP A 63 6.07 -3.71 -0.90
N LEU A 64 5.61 -4.44 0.11
CA LEU A 64 4.55 -5.43 -0.02
C LEU A 64 3.29 -4.93 0.69
N LEU A 65 2.19 -4.75 -0.04
CA LEU A 65 0.89 -4.61 0.61
C LEU A 65 0.47 -5.99 1.10
N VAL A 66 0.42 -6.15 2.42
CA VAL A 66 0.12 -7.43 3.07
C VAL A 66 -1.32 -7.52 3.54
N GLU A 67 -1.93 -6.38 3.88
CA GLU A 67 -3.30 -6.32 4.38
C GLU A 67 -4.01 -5.07 3.88
N ILE A 68 -5.30 -5.20 3.62
CA ILE A 68 -6.24 -4.09 3.46
C ILE A 68 -7.35 -4.27 4.47
N ASP A 69 -7.71 -3.21 5.19
CA ASP A 69 -8.92 -3.25 5.98
C ASP A 69 -10.11 -3.59 5.06
N SER A 70 -11.05 -4.38 5.55
CA SER A 70 -12.24 -4.69 4.79
C SER A 70 -13.43 -4.21 5.57
N GLN A 71 -14.41 -3.64 4.88
CA GLN A 71 -15.71 -3.33 5.50
C GLN A 71 -16.59 -4.59 5.67
N LYS A 72 -16.05 -5.78 5.40
CA LYS A 72 -16.78 -7.02 5.62
C LYS A 72 -16.89 -7.32 7.11
N PRO A 73 -17.96 -8.00 7.55
CA PRO A 73 -18.14 -8.40 8.94
C PRO A 73 -17.01 -9.27 9.48
N GLU A 74 -16.33 -10.00 8.60
CA GLU A 74 -15.25 -10.92 8.90
C GLU A 74 -13.85 -10.27 9.09
N GLY A 75 -13.75 -8.94 9.01
CA GLY A 75 -12.52 -8.18 9.31
C GLY A 75 -11.62 -7.91 8.09
N GLY A 76 -10.38 -7.49 8.34
CA GLY A 76 -9.38 -7.17 7.29
C GLY A 76 -9.01 -8.37 6.41
N MET A 77 -8.61 -8.11 5.17
CA MET A 77 -8.11 -9.11 4.23
C MET A 77 -6.59 -9.08 4.21
N ARG A 78 -5.93 -10.23 4.41
CA ARG A 78 -4.48 -10.34 4.49
C ARG A 78 -3.94 -11.45 3.60
N GLY A 79 -2.76 -11.25 3.04
CA GLY A 79 -1.99 -12.27 2.34
C GLY A 79 -2.24 -12.25 0.84
N ASN A 80 -3.14 -13.09 0.33
CA ASN A 80 -3.22 -13.39 -1.10
C ASN A 80 -3.28 -12.12 -2.00
N GLY A 81 -2.26 -11.91 -2.84
CA GLY A 81 -2.16 -10.71 -3.67
C GLY A 81 -3.28 -10.53 -4.69
N LYS A 82 -3.89 -11.63 -5.15
CA LYS A 82 -5.05 -11.57 -6.05
C LYS A 82 -6.26 -11.01 -5.32
N GLU A 83 -6.54 -11.50 -4.12
CA GLU A 83 -7.67 -11.05 -3.31
C GLU A 83 -7.50 -9.59 -2.88
N LEU A 84 -6.30 -9.21 -2.42
CA LEU A 84 -5.97 -7.83 -2.05
C LEU A 84 -6.16 -6.87 -3.24
N TYR A 85 -5.71 -7.30 -4.44
CA TYR A 85 -5.91 -6.53 -5.67
C TYR A 85 -7.38 -6.37 -6.02
N GLU A 86 -8.18 -7.44 -5.90
CA GLU A 86 -9.61 -7.40 -6.17
C GLU A 86 -10.33 -6.47 -5.18
N GLU A 87 -10.01 -6.55 -3.88
CA GLU A 87 -10.62 -5.69 -2.85
C GLU A 87 -10.27 -4.20 -3.06
N LEU A 88 -9.04 -3.87 -3.44
CA LEU A 88 -8.63 -2.51 -3.81
C LEU A 88 -9.44 -1.92 -4.97
N LEU A 89 -9.94 -2.77 -5.88
CA LEU A 89 -10.66 -2.35 -7.08
C LEU A 89 -12.19 -2.31 -6.91
N ARG A 90 -12.75 -2.83 -5.80
CA ARG A 90 -14.21 -2.96 -5.65
C ARG A 90 -14.94 -1.64 -5.64
N VAL A 91 -14.77 -0.87 -4.57
CA VAL A 91 -15.44 0.41 -4.38
C VAL A 91 -14.46 1.39 -3.79
N PRO A 92 -14.41 2.59 -4.38
CA PRO A 92 -13.97 3.79 -3.71
C PRO A 92 -14.40 3.95 -2.23
N ARG A 93 -13.59 3.49 -1.26
CA ARG A 93 -13.74 3.76 0.19
C ARG A 93 -12.41 4.03 0.94
N PRO A 94 -12.37 4.97 1.88
CA PRO A 94 -11.19 5.15 2.71
C PRO A 94 -10.77 3.80 3.32
N CYS A 95 -9.48 3.51 3.29
CA CYS A 95 -8.97 2.23 3.75
C CYS A 95 -7.58 2.36 4.37
N ARG A 96 -7.34 1.58 5.41
CA ARG A 96 -6.02 1.30 5.96
C ARG A 96 -5.39 0.17 5.16
N LEU A 97 -4.18 0.41 4.67
CA LEU A 97 -3.28 -0.62 4.13
C LEU A 97 -2.20 -0.90 5.16
N VAL A 98 -1.79 -2.16 5.27
CA VAL A 98 -0.56 -2.54 5.96
C VAL A 98 0.48 -2.87 4.92
N ILE A 99 1.62 -2.20 5.03
CA ILE A 99 2.73 -2.30 4.09
C ILE A 99 3.94 -2.90 4.80
N GLY A 100 4.45 -4.01 4.30
CA GLY A 100 5.75 -4.56 4.68
C GLY A 100 6.88 -3.85 3.93
N ALA A 101 7.84 -3.29 4.67
CA ALA A 101 8.95 -2.54 4.13
C ALA A 101 9.82 -3.38 3.19
N GLY A 102 10.03 -2.88 1.98
CA GLY A 102 10.92 -3.46 0.99
C GLY A 102 12.38 -3.04 1.17
N PRO A 103 13.29 -3.54 0.30
CA PRO A 103 14.73 -3.32 0.42
C PRO A 103 15.17 -1.84 0.40
N LEU A 104 14.38 -0.94 -0.22
CA LEU A 104 14.70 0.49 -0.30
C LEU A 104 14.52 1.25 1.02
N HIS A 105 14.03 0.60 2.08
CA HIS A 105 13.95 1.17 3.43
C HIS A 105 15.10 0.73 4.34
N VAL A 106 15.82 -0.31 3.93
CA VAL A 106 16.94 -0.88 4.67
C VAL A 106 18.20 -0.09 4.29
N GLY A 107 18.89 0.42 5.31
CA GLY A 107 20.15 1.16 5.19
C GLY A 107 21.14 0.71 6.23
#